data_AF-A0A971BGN7-F1
#
_entry.id   AF-A0A971BGN7-F1
#
_cell.length_a   1.000
_cell.length_b   1.000
_cell.length_c   1.000
_cell.angle_alpha   90.00
_cell.angle_beta   90.00
_cell.angle_gamma   90.00
#
_symmetry.space_group_name_H-M   'P 1'
#
loop_
_entity.id
_entity.type
_entity.pdbx_description
1 polymer ?
#
loop_
_entity_poly.entity_id
_entity_poly.type
_entity_poly.pdbx_seq_one_letter_code
_entity_poly.pdbx_strand_id
1 'polypeptide(L)'
;MANDLFGGLGGLMKGLSGFMPQDDPNVILMNAQNEINDLKNQEEAVYTEIGKLAWAQNPGAFPEQKNRLELIRQNLSAAEAKLNAKQQEQKAAEQAKKEAEARTSCPKCGARNPDGVKFCQECGTKLGAAKAFCTSCGQENPPGTRFCGNCGKPLSSL
;
A
#
# COMPACT_ATOMS: atom_id res chain seq x y z
N MET A 1 -12.66 -26.13 -19.15
CA MET A 1 -12.98 -24.80 -18.62
C MET A 1 -11.95 -23.85 -19.21
N ALA A 2 -12.27 -23.25 -20.36
CA ALA A 2 -11.42 -22.27 -21.02
C ALA A 2 -11.69 -20.91 -20.35
N ASN A 3 -10.63 -20.26 -19.88
CA ASN A 3 -10.75 -18.96 -19.21
C ASN A 3 -11.02 -17.88 -20.25
N ASP A 4 -12.17 -17.23 -20.10
CA ASP A 4 -12.51 -15.92 -20.66
C ASP A 4 -11.52 -14.85 -20.16
N LEU A 5 -10.34 -14.77 -20.76
CA LEU A 5 -9.30 -13.80 -20.40
C LEU A 5 -9.20 -12.62 -21.39
N PHE A 6 -10.20 -12.46 -22.28
CA PHE A 6 -10.26 -11.38 -23.28
C PHE A 6 -11.46 -10.43 -23.09
N GLY A 7 -12.24 -10.57 -22.01
CA GLY A 7 -13.49 -9.81 -21.80
C GLY A 7 -13.37 -8.46 -21.05
N GLY A 8 -12.17 -7.91 -20.86
CA GLY A 8 -11.94 -6.92 -19.79
C GLY A 8 -11.87 -5.43 -20.17
N LEU A 9 -11.62 -5.06 -21.43
CA LEU A 9 -11.24 -3.68 -21.77
C LEU A 9 -12.25 -2.91 -22.63
N GLY A 10 -13.39 -3.52 -22.99
CA GLY A 10 -14.42 -2.87 -23.82
C GLY A 10 -15.50 -2.09 -23.06
N GLY A 11 -15.38 -1.94 -21.74
CA GLY A 11 -16.48 -1.46 -20.88
C GLY A 11 -16.56 0.05 -20.67
N LEU A 12 -15.43 0.76 -20.64
CA LEU A 12 -15.42 2.16 -20.17
C LEU A 12 -15.70 3.21 -21.27
N MET A 13 -15.55 2.86 -22.55
CA MET A 13 -15.76 3.80 -23.67
C MET A 13 -17.17 3.78 -24.25
N LYS A 14 -18.09 2.92 -23.78
CA LYS A 14 -19.46 2.82 -24.31
C LYS A 14 -20.37 4.00 -23.94
N GLY A 15 -19.93 4.94 -23.10
CA GLY A 15 -20.77 6.03 -22.57
C GLY A 15 -20.78 7.33 -23.39
N LEU A 16 -19.84 7.54 -24.30
CA LEU A 16 -19.71 8.81 -25.04
C LEU A 16 -19.87 8.67 -26.56
N SER A 17 -19.79 7.45 -27.08
CA SER A 17 -19.92 7.13 -28.51
C SER A 17 -21.35 7.20 -29.06
N GLY A 18 -22.35 7.36 -28.19
CA GLY A 18 -23.77 7.51 -28.58
C GLY A 18 -24.17 8.91 -29.06
N PHE A 19 -23.28 9.92 -28.98
CA PHE A 19 -23.60 11.32 -29.31
C PHE A 19 -22.80 11.91 -30.47
N MET A 20 -21.88 11.14 -31.08
CA MET A 20 -21.10 11.59 -32.25
C MET A 20 -21.78 11.15 -33.56
N PRO A 21 -21.88 12.04 -34.57
CA PRO A 21 -22.40 11.67 -35.88
C PRO A 21 -21.49 10.61 -36.51
N GLN A 22 -22.04 9.42 -36.72
CA GLN A 22 -21.30 8.26 -37.25
C GLN A 22 -20.87 8.44 -38.71
N ASP A 23 -21.49 9.41 -39.41
CA ASP A 23 -21.14 9.80 -40.78
C ASP A 23 -20.06 10.89 -40.84
N ASP A 24 -19.56 11.40 -39.71
CA ASP A 24 -18.47 12.38 -39.70
C ASP A 24 -17.14 11.73 -40.15
N PRO A 25 -16.45 12.27 -41.17
CA PRO A 25 -15.21 11.68 -41.68
C PRO A 25 -14.11 11.50 -40.63
N ASN A 26 -14.02 12.38 -39.63
CA ASN A 26 -13.00 12.26 -38.59
C ASN A 26 -13.34 11.15 -37.60
N VAL A 27 -14.62 10.97 -37.28
CA VAL A 27 -15.10 9.86 -36.43
C VAL A 27 -14.84 8.53 -37.12
N ILE A 28 -15.11 8.42 -38.43
CA ILE A 28 -14.82 7.22 -39.23
C ILE A 28 -13.32 6.91 -39.22
N LEU A 29 -12.46 7.91 -39.47
CA LEU A 29 -11.00 7.73 -39.45
C LEU A 29 -10.49 7.31 -38.08
N MET A 30 -11.00 7.91 -37.00
CA MET A 30 -10.64 7.54 -35.63
C MET A 30 -11.03 6.09 -35.32
N ASN A 31 -12.25 5.69 -35.66
CA ASN A 31 -12.73 4.33 -35.44
C ASN A 31 -11.91 3.31 -36.25
N ALA A 32 -11.64 3.59 -37.52
CA ALA A 32 -10.80 2.73 -38.36
C ALA A 32 -9.37 2.61 -37.80
N GLN A 33 -8.79 3.72 -37.32
CA GLN A 33 -7.46 3.70 -36.72
C GLN A 33 -7.44 2.89 -35.42
N ASN A 34 -8.47 2.98 -34.60
CA ASN A 34 -8.63 2.17 -33.40
C ASN A 34 -8.77 0.69 -33.75
N GLU A 35 -9.61 0.35 -34.72
CA GLU A 35 -9.79 -1.03 -35.19
C GLU A 35 -8.47 -1.62 -35.71
N ILE A 36 -7.70 -0.86 -36.48
CA ILE A 36 -6.37 -1.29 -36.94
C ILE A 36 -5.44 -1.57 -35.76
N ASN A 37 -5.44 -0.69 -34.75
CA ASN A 37 -4.60 -0.88 -33.56
C ASN A 37 -5.03 -2.11 -32.76
N ASP A 38 -6.34 -2.32 -32.61
CA ASP A 38 -6.90 -3.49 -31.92
C ASP A 38 -6.54 -4.79 -32.64
N LEU A 39 -6.69 -4.82 -33.97
CA LEU A 39 -6.32 -5.98 -34.79
C LEU A 39 -4.81 -6.29 -34.69
N LYS A 40 -3.95 -5.26 -34.71
CA LYS A 40 -2.50 -5.44 -34.49
C LYS A 40 -2.18 -6.01 -33.11
N ASN A 41 -2.85 -5.52 -32.07
CA ASN A 41 -2.69 -6.05 -30.72
C ASN A 41 -3.16 -7.51 -30.62
N GLN A 42 -4.26 -7.87 -31.30
CA GLN A 42 -4.73 -9.25 -31.38
C GLN A 42 -3.72 -10.15 -32.11
N GLU A 43 -3.18 -9.68 -33.23
CA GLU A 43 -2.14 -10.40 -33.97
C GLU A 43 -0.90 -10.66 -33.09
N GLU A 44 -0.40 -9.66 -32.37
CA GLU A 44 0.73 -9.80 -31.46
C GLU A 44 0.44 -10.78 -30.30
N ALA A 45 -0.79 -10.77 -29.78
CA ALA A 45 -1.23 -11.70 -28.74
C ALA A 45 -1.20 -13.16 -29.23
N VAL A 46 -1.68 -13.41 -30.46
CA VAL A 46 -1.66 -14.75 -31.08
C VAL A 46 -0.22 -15.22 -31.28
N TYR A 47 0.67 -14.38 -31.81
CA TYR A 47 2.09 -14.74 -31.94
C TYR A 47 2.75 -15.04 -30.59
N THR A 48 2.39 -14.29 -29.55
CA THR A 48 2.87 -14.53 -28.19
C THR A 48 2.41 -15.89 -27.66
N GLU A 49 1.15 -16.25 -27.89
CA GLU A 49 0.60 -17.56 -27.51
C GLU A 49 1.31 -18.70 -28.25
N ILE A 50 1.45 -18.59 -29.58
CA ILE A 50 2.19 -19.55 -30.40
C ILE A 50 3.61 -19.71 -29.87
N GLY A 51 4.30 -18.59 -29.57
CA GLY A 51 5.65 -18.61 -29.00
C GLY A 51 5.73 -19.36 -27.68
N LYS A 52 4.75 -19.17 -26.77
CA LYS A 52 4.66 -19.90 -25.49
C LYS A 52 4.42 -21.40 -25.72
N LEU A 53 3.55 -21.77 -26.65
CA LEU A 53 3.27 -23.17 -26.98
C LEU A 53 4.47 -23.86 -27.62
N ALA A 54 5.14 -23.18 -28.56
CA ALA A 54 6.36 -23.68 -29.19
C ALA A 54 7.49 -23.86 -28.17
N TRP A 55 7.66 -22.87 -27.29
CA TRP A 55 8.59 -22.94 -26.17
C TRP A 55 8.31 -24.12 -25.25
N ALA A 56 7.05 -24.36 -24.87
CA ALA A 56 6.67 -25.47 -24.00
C ALA A 56 6.94 -26.84 -24.62
N GLN A 57 6.77 -26.97 -25.94
CA GLN A 57 6.99 -28.24 -26.65
C GLN A 57 8.47 -28.56 -26.85
N ASN A 58 9.29 -27.57 -27.23
CA ASN A 58 10.72 -27.78 -27.46
C ASN A 58 11.55 -26.54 -27.05
N PRO A 59 11.86 -26.38 -25.75
CA PRO A 59 12.70 -25.28 -25.27
C PRO A 59 14.11 -25.27 -25.88
N GLY A 60 14.60 -26.43 -26.37
CA GLY A 60 15.93 -26.57 -26.97
C GLY A 60 16.05 -25.97 -28.36
N ALA A 61 14.93 -25.69 -29.04
CA ALA A 61 14.93 -25.07 -30.37
C ALA A 61 15.41 -23.59 -30.36
N PHE A 62 15.45 -22.95 -29.19
CA PHE A 62 15.69 -21.51 -29.05
C PHE A 62 16.75 -21.21 -27.97
N PRO A 63 18.02 -21.63 -28.17
CA PRO A 63 19.05 -21.57 -27.13
C PRO A 63 19.44 -20.13 -26.73
N GLU A 64 19.52 -19.19 -27.67
CA GLU A 64 19.83 -17.79 -27.35
C GLU A 64 18.72 -17.12 -26.55
N GLN A 65 17.48 -17.36 -26.95
CA GLN A 65 16.28 -16.87 -26.27
C GLN A 65 16.18 -17.46 -24.87
N LYS A 66 16.56 -18.73 -24.70
CA LYS A 66 16.67 -19.41 -23.40
C LYS A 66 17.62 -18.70 -22.46
N ASN A 67 18.85 -18.50 -22.92
CA ASN A 67 19.89 -17.86 -22.11
C ASN A 67 19.50 -16.43 -21.75
N ARG A 68 18.92 -15.69 -22.70
CA ARG A 68 18.41 -14.33 -22.46
C ARG A 68 17.28 -14.32 -21.42
N LEU A 69 16.33 -15.26 -21.52
CA LEU A 69 15.21 -15.36 -20.56
C LEU A 69 15.70 -15.71 -19.16
N GLU A 70 16.68 -16.60 -19.03
CA GLU A 70 17.29 -16.95 -17.76
C GLU A 70 17.97 -15.74 -17.10
N LEU A 71 18.77 -14.98 -17.87
CA LEU A 71 19.39 -13.75 -17.38
C LEU A 71 18.35 -12.71 -16.94
N ILE A 72 17.27 -12.54 -17.73
CA ILE A 72 16.18 -11.62 -17.37
C ILE A 72 15.52 -12.04 -16.06
N ARG A 73 15.25 -13.34 -15.85
CA ARG A 73 14.66 -13.84 -14.60
C ARG A 73 15.57 -13.61 -13.41
N GLN A 74 16.87 -13.83 -13.55
CA GLN A 74 17.85 -13.53 -12.51
C GLN A 74 17.83 -12.03 -12.18
N ASN A 75 17.91 -11.16 -13.17
CA ASN A 75 17.85 -9.71 -12.99
C ASN A 75 16.54 -9.23 -12.37
N LEU A 76 15.41 -9.81 -12.78
CA LEU A 76 14.09 -9.49 -12.22
C LEU A 76 14.03 -9.85 -10.73
N SER A 77 14.42 -11.07 -10.37
CA SER A 77 14.41 -11.51 -8.98
C SER A 77 15.33 -10.64 -8.09
N ALA A 78 16.50 -10.24 -8.60
CA ALA A 78 17.39 -9.32 -7.90
C ALA A 78 16.79 -7.92 -7.76
N ALA A 79 16.11 -7.41 -8.78
CA ALA A 79 15.44 -6.10 -8.74
C ALA A 79 14.26 -6.10 -7.75
N GLU A 80 13.43 -7.14 -7.77
CA GLU A 80 12.32 -7.34 -6.84
C GLU A 80 12.80 -7.43 -5.39
N ALA A 81 13.86 -8.20 -5.12
CA ALA A 81 14.44 -8.30 -3.79
C ALA A 81 14.94 -6.93 -3.27
N LYS A 82 15.62 -6.15 -4.13
CA LYS A 82 16.07 -4.79 -3.79
C LYS A 82 14.89 -3.86 -3.50
N LEU A 83 13.85 -3.89 -4.34
CA LEU A 83 12.65 -3.09 -4.13
C LEU A 83 11.96 -3.45 -2.81
N ASN A 84 11.77 -4.74 -2.54
CA ASN A 84 11.13 -5.23 -1.32
C ASN A 84 11.93 -4.83 -0.07
N ALA A 85 13.25 -4.98 -0.09
CA ALA A 85 14.12 -4.54 1.00
C ALA A 85 13.97 -3.03 1.25
N LYS A 86 14.00 -2.21 0.19
CA LYS A 86 13.85 -0.75 0.32
C LYS A 86 12.47 -0.35 0.85
N GLN A 87 11.41 -1.02 0.41
CA GLN A 87 10.06 -0.78 0.92
C GLN A 87 9.94 -1.17 2.40
N GLN A 88 10.57 -2.26 2.83
CA GLN A 88 10.58 -2.66 4.24
C GLN A 88 11.35 -1.65 5.10
N GLU A 89 12.52 -1.20 4.66
CA GLU A 89 13.27 -0.12 5.32
C GLU A 89 12.43 1.15 5.47
N GLN A 90 11.76 1.58 4.39
CA GLN A 90 10.93 2.78 4.41
C GLN A 90 9.73 2.63 5.35
N LYS A 91 9.05 1.48 5.32
CA LYS A 91 7.93 1.19 6.23
C LYS A 91 8.38 1.16 7.69
N ALA A 92 9.52 0.53 7.98
CA ALA A 92 10.10 0.49 9.32
C ALA A 92 10.51 1.88 9.81
N ALA A 93 11.14 2.69 8.95
CA ALA A 93 11.52 4.06 9.28
C ALA A 93 10.30 4.95 9.54
N GLU A 94 9.25 4.84 8.73
CA GLU A 94 8.01 5.59 8.92
C GLU A 94 7.28 5.15 10.19
N GLN A 95 7.24 3.85 10.47
CA GLN A 95 6.65 3.35 11.71
C GLN A 95 7.44 3.84 12.94
N ALA A 96 8.77 3.74 12.91
CA ALA A 96 9.62 4.26 13.98
C ALA A 96 9.44 5.77 14.19
N LYS A 97 9.30 6.55 13.11
CA LYS A 97 9.00 7.97 13.16
C LYS A 97 7.63 8.24 13.79
N LYS A 98 6.58 7.53 13.36
CA LYS A 98 5.23 7.67 13.94
C LYS A 98 5.20 7.29 15.41
N GLU A 99 5.89 6.23 15.81
CA GLU A 99 6.01 5.83 17.21
C GLU A 99 6.76 6.88 18.04
N ALA A 100 7.85 7.43 17.51
CA ALA A 100 8.58 8.53 18.16
C ALA A 100 7.72 9.79 18.29
N GLU A 101 6.98 10.16 17.24
CA GLU A 101 6.04 11.28 17.26
C GLU A 101 4.95 11.05 18.30
N ALA A 102 4.31 9.88 18.31
CA ALA A 102 3.27 9.52 19.26
C ALA A 102 3.75 9.55 20.71
N ARG A 103 5.00 9.14 21.00
CA ARG A 103 5.60 9.22 22.36
C ARG A 103 5.70 10.66 22.85
N THR A 104 5.95 11.61 21.94
CA THR A 104 6.10 13.03 22.26
C THR A 104 4.80 13.84 22.17
N SER A 105 3.73 13.25 21.64
CA SER A 105 2.45 13.93 21.43
C SER A 105 1.57 13.94 22.67
N CYS A 106 1.00 15.09 22.98
CA CYS A 106 0.04 15.24 24.06
C CYS A 106 -1.24 14.46 23.75
N PRO A 107 -1.71 13.55 24.62
CA PRO A 107 -2.91 12.76 24.36
C PRO A 107 -4.20 13.58 24.41
N LYS A 108 -4.17 14.80 24.97
CA LYS A 108 -5.35 15.67 25.08
C LYS A 108 -5.53 16.59 23.88
N CYS A 109 -4.46 17.22 23.39
CA CYS A 109 -4.54 18.24 22.33
C CYS A 109 -3.74 17.90 21.07
N GLY A 110 -2.99 16.79 21.06
CA GLY A 110 -2.16 16.38 19.91
C GLY A 110 -0.85 17.15 19.73
N ALA A 111 -0.60 18.20 20.52
CA ALA A 111 0.64 18.98 20.41
C ALA A 111 1.87 18.13 20.72
N ARG A 112 2.93 18.29 19.92
CA ARG A 112 4.23 17.63 20.14
C ARG A 112 5.01 18.37 21.24
N ASN A 113 5.55 17.63 22.19
CA ASN A 113 6.29 18.17 23.34
C ASN A 113 7.71 17.57 23.37
N PRO A 114 8.73 18.32 23.84
CA PRO A 114 10.07 17.77 24.02
C PRO A 114 10.08 16.57 24.98
N ASP A 115 11.02 15.65 24.80
CA ASP A 115 11.17 14.53 25.73
C ASP A 115 11.46 15.00 27.16
N GLY A 116 10.89 14.27 28.14
CA GLY A 116 11.12 14.52 29.56
C GLY A 116 10.30 15.65 30.20
N VAL A 117 9.49 16.39 29.43
CA VAL A 117 8.61 17.42 30.03
C VAL A 117 7.42 16.79 30.75
N LYS A 118 7.14 17.27 31.97
CA LYS A 118 6.06 16.72 32.82
C LYS A 118 4.66 17.22 32.46
N PHE A 119 4.57 18.32 31.71
CA PHE A 119 3.32 18.94 31.31
C PHE A 119 3.40 19.39 29.84
N CYS A 120 2.28 19.30 29.14
CA CYS A 120 2.16 19.78 27.77
C CYS A 120 2.30 21.30 27.73
N GLN A 121 3.19 21.79 26.87
CA GLN A 121 3.48 23.22 26.75
C GLN A 121 2.33 24.03 26.12
N GLU A 122 1.43 23.37 25.38
CA GLU A 122 0.28 24.03 24.74
C GLU A 122 -0.99 24.04 25.60
N CYS A 123 -1.28 22.95 26.32
CA CYS A 123 -2.56 22.80 27.04
C CYS A 123 -2.43 22.48 28.54
N GLY A 124 -1.21 22.39 29.08
CA GLY A 124 -0.95 22.14 30.50
C GLY A 124 -1.23 20.72 31.00
N THR A 125 -1.66 19.79 30.13
CA THR A 125 -1.93 18.39 30.50
C THR A 125 -0.67 17.70 30.99
N LYS A 126 -0.72 17.00 32.12
CA LYS A 126 0.42 16.23 32.65
C LYS A 126 0.76 15.06 31.69
N LEU A 127 2.02 14.95 31.28
CA LEU A 127 2.53 13.93 30.36
C LEU A 127 3.30 12.85 31.13
N GLY A 128 3.33 11.62 30.59
CA GLY A 128 4.16 10.51 31.12
C GLY A 128 3.72 9.94 32.48
N ALA A 129 2.56 10.34 32.99
CA ALA A 129 2.09 9.87 34.28
C ALA A 129 1.16 8.66 34.08
N ALA A 130 1.61 7.48 34.50
CA ALA A 130 0.82 6.27 34.40
C ALA A 130 -0.43 6.37 35.28
N LYS A 131 -1.56 5.86 34.78
CA LYS A 131 -2.77 5.68 35.58
C LYS A 131 -2.44 4.77 36.76
N ALA A 132 -2.88 5.14 37.96
CA ALA A 132 -2.63 4.34 39.16
C ALA A 132 -3.89 3.53 39.50
N PHE A 133 -3.75 2.23 39.64
CA PHE A 133 -4.85 1.36 40.08
C PHE A 133 -4.77 1.18 41.60
N CYS A 134 -5.89 1.37 42.28
CA CYS A 134 -5.96 1.16 43.73
C CYS A 134 -5.80 -0.32 44.05
N THR A 135 -4.78 -0.67 44.82
CA THR A 135 -4.55 -2.07 45.26
C THR A 135 -5.62 -2.61 46.20
N SER A 136 -6.42 -1.72 46.82
CA SER A 136 -7.47 -2.11 47.78
C SER A 136 -8.85 -2.28 47.17
N CYS A 137 -9.20 -1.52 46.13
CA CYS A 137 -10.54 -1.57 45.53
C CYS A 137 -10.55 -1.62 43.99
N GLY A 138 -9.39 -1.63 43.33
CA GLY A 138 -9.26 -1.75 41.87
C GLY A 138 -9.54 -0.47 41.08
N GLN A 139 -10.00 0.62 41.72
CA GLN A 139 -10.32 1.87 41.03
C GLN A 139 -9.12 2.42 40.25
N GLU A 140 -9.32 2.77 38.99
CA GLU A 140 -8.36 3.58 38.23
C GLU A 140 -8.42 5.03 38.74
N ASN A 141 -7.25 5.58 39.10
CA ASN A 141 -7.12 6.94 39.61
C ASN A 141 -6.24 7.76 38.67
N PRO A 142 -6.54 9.06 38.50
CA PRO A 142 -5.73 9.97 37.71
C PRO A 142 -4.27 9.99 38.15
N PRO A 143 -3.32 10.22 37.23
CA PRO A 143 -1.92 10.19 37.58
C PRO A 143 -1.50 11.26 38.60
N GLY A 144 -0.72 10.87 39.61
CA GLY A 144 -0.26 11.77 40.69
C GLY A 144 -1.26 11.95 41.85
N THR A 145 -2.34 11.17 41.89
CA THR A 145 -3.22 11.09 43.06
C THR A 145 -2.53 10.37 44.22
N ARG A 146 -2.62 10.93 45.44
CA ARG A 146 -2.02 10.35 46.65
C ARG A 146 -2.94 9.36 47.37
N PHE A 147 -4.25 9.52 47.19
CA PHE A 147 -5.29 8.70 47.81
C PHE A 147 -6.31 8.30 46.75
N CYS A 148 -6.91 7.12 46.93
CA CYS A 148 -7.95 6.62 46.03
C CYS A 148 -9.21 7.47 46.17
N GLY A 149 -9.72 7.99 45.06
CA GLY A 149 -10.94 8.80 45.03
C GLY A 149 -12.23 8.02 45.39
N ASN A 150 -12.19 6.69 45.40
CA ASN A 150 -13.32 5.84 45.74
C ASN A 150 -13.28 5.35 47.21
N CYS A 151 -12.16 4.79 47.67
CA CYS A 151 -12.07 4.19 49.01
C CYS A 151 -11.20 4.96 50.01
N GLY A 152 -10.59 6.08 49.62
CA GLY A 152 -9.77 6.94 50.48
C GLY A 152 -8.40 6.37 50.89
N LYS A 153 -8.09 5.11 50.59
CA LYS A 153 -6.80 4.49 50.94
C LYS A 153 -5.64 5.10 50.13
N PRO A 154 -4.43 5.19 50.70
CA PRO A 154 -3.28 5.74 49.99
C PRO A 154 -2.94 4.91 48.76
N LEU A 155 -2.61 5.58 47.66
CA LEU A 155 -2.06 4.95 46.46
C LEU A 155 -0.54 4.93 46.63
N SER A 156 0.06 3.74 46.55
CA SER A 156 1.51 3.59 46.62
C SER A 156 2.17 4.34 45.47
N SER A 157 2.94 5.37 45.83
CA SER A 157 3.68 6.23 44.91
C SER A 157 4.89 5.49 44.35
N LEU A 158 4.85 5.14 43.06
CA LEU A 158 6.01 4.89 42.21
C LEU A 158 6.25 6.11 41.33
#